data_AF-A0A7Y9MC01-F1
#
_entry.id   AF-A0A7Y9MC01-F1
#
_cell.length_a   1.000
_cell.length_b   1.000
_cell.length_c   1.000
_cell.angle_alpha   90.00
_cell.angle_beta   90.00
_cell.angle_gamma   90.00
#
_symmetry.space_group_name_H-M   'P 1'
#
loop_
_entity.id
_entity.type
_entity.pdbx_description
1 polymer ?
#
loop_
_entity_poly.entity_id
_entity_poly.type
_entity_poly.pdbx_seq_one_letter_code
_entity_poly.pdbx_strand_id
1 'polypeptide(L)'
;MSTPGSAKQVDVRVRRAPKFGAFIVVGAGIALIATLIVTALFPSDPSVGYPALVAYFSLFTIPAGIAIAAVIALIVDRRSSKRARTLAAEEETVGAPQQPELPEAPQPE
;
A
#
# COMPACT_ATOMS: atom_id res chain seq x y z
N MET A 1 7.93 5.74 -49.85
CA MET A 1 8.86 4.95 -49.02
C MET A 1 8.86 5.63 -47.65
N SER A 2 8.00 5.18 -46.74
CA SER A 2 7.71 5.90 -45.48
C SER A 2 8.58 5.37 -44.35
N THR A 3 9.31 6.27 -43.70
CA THR A 3 10.24 6.01 -42.59
C THR A 3 9.49 5.50 -41.35
N PRO A 4 9.87 4.35 -40.75
CA PRO A 4 9.28 3.90 -39.49
C PRO A 4 9.79 4.78 -38.33
N GLY A 5 8.86 5.38 -37.58
CA GLY A 5 9.16 6.18 -36.40
C GLY A 5 9.76 5.32 -35.28
N SER A 6 10.88 5.78 -34.71
CA SER A 6 11.55 5.16 -33.57
C SER A 6 10.67 5.24 -32.33
N ALA A 7 10.12 4.11 -31.87
CA ALA A 7 9.40 4.00 -30.61
C ALA A 7 10.34 4.35 -29.43
N LYS A 8 9.99 5.38 -28.65
CA LYS A 8 10.73 5.79 -27.45
C LYS A 8 10.04 5.18 -26.23
N GLN A 9 10.64 4.15 -25.64
CA GLN A 9 10.14 3.51 -24.42
C GLN A 9 10.44 4.37 -23.18
N VAL A 10 9.41 4.85 -22.50
CA VAL A 10 9.44 5.58 -21.23
C VAL A 10 9.12 4.58 -20.13
N ASP A 11 10.12 4.32 -19.30
CA ASP A 11 10.06 3.36 -18.21
C ASP A 11 9.28 3.97 -17.02
N VAL A 12 8.00 3.61 -16.87
CA VAL A 12 7.15 4.11 -15.77
C VAL A 12 7.19 3.14 -14.59
N ARG A 13 7.87 3.55 -13.52
CA ARG A 13 8.02 2.75 -12.30
C ARG A 13 6.75 2.79 -11.45
N VAL A 14 5.80 1.89 -11.69
CA VAL A 14 4.62 1.72 -10.83
C VAL A 14 5.04 1.05 -9.52
N ARG A 15 5.10 1.83 -8.43
CA ARG A 15 5.22 1.27 -7.07
C ARG A 15 3.87 0.68 -6.64
N ARG A 16 3.80 -0.63 -6.42
CA ARG A 16 2.62 -1.23 -5.76
C ARG A 16 2.54 -0.68 -4.34
N ALA A 17 1.41 -0.07 -3.98
CA ALA A 17 1.15 0.35 -2.60
C ALA A 17 1.06 -0.91 -1.70
N PRO A 18 1.76 -0.95 -0.56
CA PRO A 18 1.71 -2.09 0.34
C PRO A 18 0.32 -2.24 0.96
N LYS A 19 -0.21 -3.47 1.04
CA LYS A 19 -1.55 -3.73 1.59
C LYS A 19 -1.56 -3.80 3.12
N PHE A 20 -1.09 -2.75 3.80
CA PHE A 20 -1.02 -2.73 5.27
C PHE A 20 -2.39 -2.76 5.95
N GLY A 21 -3.43 -2.19 5.32
CA GLY A 21 -4.76 -2.07 5.91
C GLY A 21 -5.37 -3.42 6.34
N ALA A 22 -5.21 -4.47 5.51
CA ALA A 22 -5.75 -5.79 5.82
C ALA A 22 -5.09 -6.41 7.08
N PHE A 23 -3.78 -6.26 7.22
CA PHE A 23 -3.05 -6.80 8.37
C PHE A 23 -3.37 -6.05 9.66
N ILE A 24 -3.59 -4.73 9.60
CA ILE A 24 -4.00 -3.94 10.75
C ILE A 24 -5.37 -4.42 11.25
N VAL A 25 -6.35 -4.56 10.35
CA VAL A 25 -7.71 -5.01 10.71
C VAL A 25 -7.69 -6.42 11.30
N VAL A 26 -7.00 -7.36 10.64
CA VAL A 26 -6.89 -8.74 11.12
C VAL A 26 -6.15 -8.81 12.46
N GLY A 27 -5.02 -8.09 12.59
CA GLY A 27 -4.24 -8.04 13.83
C GLY A 27 -5.03 -7.48 15.01
N ALA A 28 -5.77 -6.39 14.79
CA ALA A 28 -6.67 -5.82 15.79
C ALA A 28 -7.78 -6.79 16.19
N GLY A 29 -8.41 -7.45 15.21
CA GLY A 29 -9.47 -8.43 15.46
C GLY A 29 -8.98 -9.63 16.27
N ILE A 30 -7.83 -10.20 15.90
CA ILE A 30 -7.22 -11.32 16.65
C ILE A 30 -6.86 -10.90 18.07
N ALA A 31 -6.28 -9.72 18.26
CA ALA A 31 -5.94 -9.20 19.58
C ALA A 31 -7.16 -8.97 20.47
N LEU A 32 -8.23 -8.41 19.91
CA LEU A 32 -9.49 -8.23 20.63
C LEU A 32 -10.09 -9.58 21.07
N ILE A 33 -10.12 -10.57 20.16
CA ILE A 33 -10.59 -11.92 20.48
C ILE A 33 -9.73 -12.54 21.58
N ALA A 34 -8.40 -12.41 21.48
CA ALA A 34 -7.49 -12.91 22.50
C ALA A 34 -7.75 -12.25 23.87
N THR A 35 -7.96 -10.93 23.92
CA THR A 35 -8.36 -10.24 25.15
C THR A 35 -9.66 -10.78 25.73
N LEU A 36 -10.68 -11.01 24.89
CA LEU A 36 -11.96 -11.55 25.36
C LEU A 36 -11.78 -12.94 25.96
N ILE A 37 -11.00 -13.81 25.31
CA ILE A 37 -10.70 -15.14 25.83
C ILE A 37 -9.96 -15.04 27.16
N VAL A 38 -8.86 -14.28 27.21
CA VAL A 38 -8.06 -14.12 28.43
C VAL A 38 -8.93 -13.57 29.55
N THR A 39 -9.68 -12.50 29.31
CA THR A 39 -10.52 -11.87 30.34
C THR A 39 -11.63 -12.81 30.82
N ALA A 40 -12.21 -13.61 29.92
CA ALA A 40 -13.25 -14.58 30.28
C ALA A 40 -12.72 -15.76 31.12
N LEU A 41 -11.42 -16.06 31.04
CA LEU A 41 -10.79 -17.12 31.84
C LEU A 41 -10.53 -16.70 33.30
N PHE A 42 -10.56 -15.40 33.61
CA PHE A 42 -10.32 -14.88 34.95
C PHE A 42 -11.59 -14.29 35.57
N PRO A 43 -11.81 -14.46 36.88
CA PRO A 43 -12.93 -13.82 37.55
C PRO A 43 -12.76 -12.29 37.53
N SER A 44 -13.80 -11.59 37.08
CA SER A 44 -13.83 -10.13 37.13
C SER A 44 -14.24 -9.63 38.50
N ASP A 45 -13.51 -8.66 39.05
CA ASP A 45 -13.90 -7.95 40.28
C ASP A 45 -15.24 -7.22 40.06
N PRO A 46 -16.27 -7.41 40.91
CA PRO A 46 -17.55 -6.73 40.82
C PRO A 46 -17.47 -5.20 40.87
N SER A 47 -16.44 -4.64 41.51
CA SER A 47 -16.24 -3.20 41.63
C SER A 47 -15.78 -2.54 40.31
N VAL A 48 -15.08 -3.30 39.46
CA VAL A 48 -14.58 -2.84 38.15
C VAL A 48 -15.53 -3.26 37.03
N GLY A 49 -16.03 -4.50 37.11
CA GLY A 49 -16.89 -5.11 36.11
C GLY A 49 -16.13 -5.63 34.88
N TYR A 50 -16.67 -6.69 34.29
CA TYR A 50 -16.08 -7.36 33.12
C TYR A 50 -15.86 -6.43 31.91
N PRO A 51 -16.81 -5.58 31.49
CA PRO A 51 -16.63 -4.74 30.29
C PRO A 51 -15.48 -3.73 30.43
N ALA A 52 -15.31 -3.15 31.62
CA ALA A 52 -14.23 -2.20 31.88
C ALA A 52 -12.86 -2.89 31.82
N LEU A 53 -12.76 -4.12 32.34
CA LEU A 53 -11.53 -4.91 32.27
C LEU A 53 -11.16 -5.25 30.82
N VAL A 54 -12.13 -5.72 30.02
CA VAL A 54 -11.94 -5.98 28.59
C VAL A 54 -11.46 -4.72 27.86
N ALA A 55 -12.10 -3.56 28.11
CA ALA A 55 -11.73 -2.30 27.48
C ALA A 55 -10.30 -1.86 27.85
N TYR A 56 -9.94 -1.98 29.13
CA TYR A 56 -8.61 -1.65 29.62
C TYR A 56 -7.52 -2.52 28.99
N PHE A 57 -7.70 -3.84 28.98
CA PHE A 57 -6.73 -4.74 28.34
C PHE A 57 -6.63 -4.51 26.83
N SER A 58 -7.76 -4.26 26.17
CA SER A 58 -7.81 -3.96 24.74
C SER A 58 -6.95 -2.74 24.36
N LEU A 59 -6.77 -1.78 25.26
CA LEU A 59 -5.93 -0.60 25.05
C LEU A 59 -4.47 -0.96 24.77
N PHE A 60 -3.99 -2.08 25.32
CA PHE A 60 -2.60 -2.54 25.13
C PHE A 60 -2.51 -3.67 24.10
N THR A 61 -3.42 -4.64 24.15
CA THR A 61 -3.33 -5.82 23.30
C THR A 61 -3.65 -5.49 21.84
N ILE A 62 -4.60 -4.59 21.56
CA ILE A 62 -4.94 -4.22 20.18
C ILE A 62 -3.75 -3.54 19.50
N PRO A 63 -3.13 -2.48 20.05
CA PRO A 63 -1.93 -1.90 19.46
C PRO A 63 -0.78 -2.89 19.34
N ALA A 64 -0.56 -3.75 20.34
CA ALA A 64 0.48 -4.77 20.28
C ALA A 64 0.21 -5.78 19.13
N GLY A 65 -1.03 -6.25 18.99
CA GLY A 65 -1.43 -7.15 17.91
C GLY A 65 -1.33 -6.51 16.54
N ILE A 66 -1.72 -5.23 16.41
CA ILE A 66 -1.53 -4.45 15.19
C ILE A 66 -0.04 -4.35 14.86
N ALA A 67 0.81 -4.03 15.83
CA ALA A 67 2.25 -3.90 15.62
C ALA A 67 2.87 -5.22 15.14
N ILE A 68 2.52 -6.34 15.78
CA ILE A 68 2.96 -7.67 15.37
C ILE A 68 2.47 -8.00 13.96
N ALA A 69 1.18 -7.77 13.67
CA ALA A 69 0.61 -8.02 12.36
C ALA A 69 1.24 -7.14 11.27
N ALA A 70 1.57 -5.88 11.57
CA ALA A 70 2.27 -4.97 10.67
C ALA A 70 3.69 -5.44 10.38
N VAL A 71 4.43 -5.95 11.38
CA VAL A 71 5.76 -6.56 11.17
C VAL A 71 5.64 -7.77 10.25
N ILE A 72 4.65 -8.64 10.47
CA ILE A 72 4.37 -9.78 9.58
C ILE A 72 4.03 -9.28 8.18
N ALA A 73 3.22 -8.24 8.05
CA ALA A 73 2.87 -7.62 6.78
C ALA A 73 4.10 -7.15 6.02
N LEU A 74 5.04 -6.48 6.71
CA LEU A 74 6.31 -6.02 6.14
C LEU A 74 7.15 -7.19 5.63
N ILE A 75 7.23 -8.30 6.39
CA ILE A 75 7.98 -9.49 5.98
C ILE A 75 7.36 -10.12 4.73
N VAL A 76 6.02 -10.25 4.71
CA VAL A 76 5.28 -10.83 3.58
C VAL A 76 5.36 -9.92 2.35
N ASP A 77 5.16 -8.62 2.50
CA ASP A 77 5.23 -7.64 1.43
C ASP A 77 6.63 -7.59 0.82
N ARG A 78 7.69 -7.65 1.65
CA ARG A 78 9.09 -7.70 1.18
C ARG A 78 9.39 -8.94 0.32
N ARG A 79 8.72 -10.07 0.58
CA ARG A 79 8.79 -11.26 -0.31
C ARG A 79 7.93 -11.07 -1.56
N SER A 80 6.77 -10.43 -1.44
CA SER A 80 5.84 -10.18 -2.53
C SER A 80 6.39 -9.19 -3.56
N SER A 81 7.01 -8.09 -3.13
CA SER A 81 7.64 -7.10 -4.05
C SER A 81 8.75 -7.73 -4.89
N LYS A 82 9.47 -8.73 -4.37
CA LYS A 82 10.47 -9.49 -5.15
C LYS A 82 9.83 -10.42 -6.17
N ARG A 83 8.57 -10.85 -5.95
CA ARG A 83 7.86 -11.83 -6.79
C ARG A 83 6.86 -11.18 -7.74
N ALA A 84 6.70 -9.85 -7.70
CA ALA A 84 5.88 -9.09 -8.62
C ALA A 84 6.51 -9.15 -10.03
N ARG A 85 6.11 -10.19 -10.75
CA ARG A 85 6.28 -10.42 -12.19
C ARG A 85 6.29 -9.11 -12.95
N THR A 86 7.38 -8.91 -13.68
CA THR A 86 7.52 -8.07 -14.86
C THR A 86 6.27 -8.18 -15.74
N LEU A 87 5.40 -7.17 -15.68
CA LEU A 87 4.37 -6.94 -16.69
C LEU A 87 4.96 -5.89 -17.62
N ALA A 88 5.24 -6.30 -18.86
CA ALA A 88 5.71 -5.40 -19.91
C ALA A 88 4.63 -4.33 -20.15
N ALA A 89 4.96 -3.08 -19.90
CA ALA A 89 4.14 -1.95 -20.27
C ALA A 89 4.51 -1.58 -21.71
N GLU A 90 3.56 -1.73 -22.63
CA GLU A 90 3.69 -1.24 -24.00
C GLU A 90 3.21 0.21 -24.02
N GLU A 91 4.14 1.14 -24.25
CA GLU A 91 3.85 2.58 -24.30
C GLU A 91 3.50 2.98 -25.73
N GLU A 92 2.25 3.38 -25.97
CA GLU A 92 1.83 4.00 -27.23
C GLU A 92 2.10 5.51 -27.15
N THR A 93 3.19 5.97 -27.79
CA THR A 93 3.55 7.39 -27.88
C THR A 93 2.50 8.16 -28.70
N VAL A 94 1.58 8.88 -28.03
CA VAL A 94 0.71 9.85 -28.71
C VAL A 94 1.51 11.11 -29.01
N GLY A 95 1.71 11.39 -30.30
CA GLY A 95 2.53 12.50 -30.80
C GLY A 95 2.07 13.87 -30.30
N ALA A 96 3.04 14.69 -29.85
CA ALA A 96 2.81 16.08 -29.49
C ALA A 96 2.31 16.90 -30.71
N PRO A 97 1.47 17.93 -30.52
CA PRO A 97 1.00 18.79 -31.61
C PRO A 97 2.20 19.49 -32.27
N GLN A 98 2.27 19.41 -33.60
CA GLN A 98 3.30 20.09 -34.41
C GLN A 98 3.33 21.59 -34.07
N GLN A 99 4.45 22.07 -33.55
CA GLN A 99 4.71 23.50 -33.38
C GLN A 99 4.62 24.17 -34.76
N PRO A 100 3.75 25.17 -34.97
CA PRO A 100 3.64 25.86 -36.25
C PRO A 100 4.98 26.52 -36.58
N GLU A 101 5.60 26.11 -37.68
CA GLU A 101 6.79 26.78 -38.22
C GLU A 101 6.43 28.24 -38.49
N LEU A 102 7.02 29.14 -37.69
CA LEU A 102 6.84 30.58 -37.84
C LEU A 102 7.60 31.03 -39.11
N PRO A 103 6.96 31.74 -40.06
CA PRO A 103 7.61 32.20 -41.29
C PRO A 103 8.85 33.02 -40.98
N GLU A 104 9.97 32.60 -41.56
CA GLU A 104 11.29 33.21 -41.41
C GLU A 104 11.25 34.67 -41.88
N ALA A 105 11.61 35.59 -40.98
CA ALA A 105 11.55 37.02 -41.25
C ALA A 105 12.64 37.46 -42.25
N PRO A 106 12.38 38.46 -43.12
CA PRO A 106 13.31 38.86 -44.17
C PRO A 106 14.62 39.41 -43.60
N GLN A 107 15.75 38.91 -44.08
CA GLN A 107 17.07 39.40 -43.70
C GLN A 107 17.40 40.73 -44.42
N PRO A 108 17.95 41.73 -43.73
CA PRO A 108 18.37 42.98 -44.34
C PRO A 108 19.76 42.83 -45.00
N GLU A 109 19.92 43.33 -46.23
CA GLU A 109 21.22 43.56 -46.87
C GLU A 109 21.84 44.90 -46.45
#